data_AF-A0A225CBP2-F1
#
_entry.id   AF-A0A225CBP2-F1
#
_cell.length_a   1.000
_cell.length_b   1.000
_cell.length_c   1.000
_cell.angle_alpha   90.00
_cell.angle_beta   90.00
_cell.angle_gamma   90.00
#
_symmetry.space_group_name_H-M   'P 1'
#
loop_
_entity.id
_entity.type
_entity.pdbx_description
1 polymer ?
#
loop_
_entity_poly.entity_id
_entity_poly.type
_entity_poly.pdbx_seq_one_letter_code
_entity_poly.pdbx_strand_id
1 'polypeptide(L)' 'MSMTTNTSTTGLPRTAGKTWVAFGATGALASIHSHDDGYEVRPLHRGVVAGTYPSLEIAKSALRAGQGGDVEFSAH' A
#
# COMPACT_ATOMS: atom_id res chain seq x y z
N MET A 1 33.41 19.15 -24.29
CA MET A 1 33.38 17.96 -23.41
C MET A 1 32.01 17.98 -22.75
N SER A 2 31.16 17.03 -23.12
CA SER A 2 29.70 17.14 -23.03
C SER A 2 29.16 17.02 -21.59
N MET A 3 28.57 18.12 -21.14
CA MET A 3 27.38 18.31 -20.30
C MET A 3 26.94 17.15 -19.37
N THR A 4 27.16 17.41 -18.08
CA THR A 4 26.42 17.00 -16.88
C THR A 4 25.09 16.30 -17.15
N THR A 5 25.01 15.01 -16.78
CA THR A 5 23.78 14.22 -16.85
C THR A 5 23.01 14.26 -15.53
N ASN A 6 21.71 14.50 -15.67
CA ASN A 6 20.60 14.34 -14.73
C ASN A 6 20.37 15.45 -13.68
N THR A 7 19.94 16.61 -14.17
CA THR A 7 18.90 17.40 -13.50
C THR A 7 17.58 16.62 -13.46
N SER A 8 17.26 15.99 -12.34
CA SER A 8 15.88 15.62 -12.00
C SER A 8 15.20 16.84 -11.36
N THR A 9 14.63 17.66 -12.24
CA THR A 9 13.41 18.47 -12.09
C THR A 9 12.69 18.33 -10.74
N THR A 10 12.55 19.47 -10.05
CA THR A 10 11.40 19.89 -9.21
C THR A 10 10.96 18.91 -8.13
N GLY A 11 11.07 19.27 -6.85
CA GLY A 11 10.52 18.56 -5.68
C GLY A 11 9.34 17.61 -5.97
N LEU A 12 9.65 16.37 -6.33
CA LEU A 12 8.72 15.26 -6.37
C LEU A 12 8.64 14.80 -4.90
N PRO A 13 7.45 14.66 -4.29
CA PRO A 13 7.36 14.22 -2.90
C PRO A 13 8.16 12.92 -2.79
N ARG A 14 9.18 12.90 -1.93
CA ARG A 14 10.05 11.74 -1.64
C ARG A 14 9.15 10.52 -1.70
N THR A 15 9.27 9.71 -2.76
CA THR A 15 8.22 8.81 -3.25
C THR A 15 7.47 8.23 -2.07
N ALA A 16 6.34 8.85 -1.70
CA ALA A 16 5.54 8.33 -0.60
C ALA A 16 5.13 6.98 -1.13
N GLY A 17 5.63 5.91 -0.53
CA GLY A 17 5.52 4.59 -1.11
C GLY A 17 4.07 4.34 -1.52
N LYS A 18 3.89 3.72 -2.69
CA LYS A 18 2.56 3.44 -3.27
C LYS A 18 1.62 2.95 -2.16
N THR A 19 0.43 3.50 -2.09
CA THR A 19 -0.54 3.10 -1.07
C THR A 19 -1.70 2.38 -1.75
N TRP A 20 -2.16 1.29 -1.16
CA TRP A 20 -3.33 0.55 -1.64
C TRP A 20 -4.41 0.61 -0.58
N VAL A 21 -5.62 1.00 -0.96
CA VAL A 21 -6.76 0.97 -0.05
C VAL A 21 -7.60 -0.26 -0.38
N ALA A 22 -7.84 -1.07 0.65
CA ALA A 22 -8.71 -2.22 0.60
C ALA A 22 -10.14 -1.75 0.86
N PHE A 23 -11.01 -1.91 -0.12
CA PHE A 23 -12.43 -1.60 -0.06
C PHE A 23 -13.25 -2.89 0.00
N GLY A 24 -14.21 -2.94 0.90
CA GLY A 24 -15.26 -3.97 0.89
C GLY A 24 -16.64 -3.34 0.71
N ALA A 25 -17.68 -4.16 0.83
CA ALA A 25 -19.06 -3.79 0.55
C ALA A 25 -19.58 -2.50 1.23
N THR A 26 -19.02 -2.13 2.39
CA THR A 26 -19.44 -0.96 3.17
C THR A 26 -18.46 0.22 3.08
N GLY A 27 -17.30 0.06 2.41
CA GLY A 27 -16.30 1.12 2.26
C GLY A 27 -14.86 0.67 2.50
N ALA A 28 -13.97 1.62 2.78
CA ALA A 28 -12.56 1.36 3.03
C ALA A 28 -12.39 0.59 4.35
N LEU A 29 -11.77 -0.58 4.27
CA LEU A 29 -11.54 -1.47 5.41
C LEU A 29 -10.10 -1.39 5.93
N ALA A 30 -9.14 -1.17 5.04
CA ALA A 30 -7.71 -1.03 5.39
C ALA A 30 -6.94 -0.25 4.33
N SER A 31 -5.75 0.23 4.70
CA SER A 31 -4.78 0.80 3.78
C SER A 31 -3.43 0.09 3.92
N ILE A 32 -2.74 -0.13 2.80
CA ILE A 32 -1.44 -0.77 2.71
C ILE A 32 -0.47 0.29 2.24
N HIS A 33 0.54 0.59 3.04
CA HIS A 33 1.57 1.55 2.70
C HIS A 33 2.83 0.81 2.27
N SER A 34 3.36 1.13 1.09
CA SER A 34 4.70 0.68 0.73
C SER A 34 5.73 1.44 1.57
N HIS A 35 6.62 0.71 2.21
CA HIS A 35 7.85 1.19 2.83
C HIS A 35 9.07 0.62 2.09
N ASP A 36 10.24 1.16 2.40
CA ASP A 36 11.51 0.69 1.84
C ASP A 36 11.81 -0.77 2.23
N ASP A 37 11.37 -1.17 3.43
CA ASP A 37 11.60 -2.50 4.02
C ASP A 37 10.43 -3.48 3.80
N GLY A 38 9.30 -3.04 3.21
CA GLY A 38 8.14 -3.90 3.00
C GLY A 38 6.81 -3.16 2.85
N TYR A 39 5.72 -3.82 3.26
CA TYR A 39 4.35 -3.33 3.11
C TYR A 39 3.64 -3.35 4.46
N GLU A 40 3.29 -2.17 4.98
CA GLU A 40 2.58 -2.04 6.23
C GLU A 40 1.07 -1.99 5.99
N VAL A 41 0.34 -2.93 6.57
CA VAL A 41 -1.13 -2.94 6.55
C VAL A 41 -1.67 -2.22 7.78
N ARG A 42 -2.42 -1.16 7.53
CA ARG A 42 -3.11 -0.34 8.52
C ARG A 42 -4.61 -0.60 8.42
N PRO A 43 -5.21 -1.29 9.40
CA PRO A 43 -6.65 -1.50 9.43
C PRO A 43 -7.37 -0.21 9.80
N LEU A 44 -8.48 0.08 9.11
CA LEU A 44 -9.36 1.22 9.43
C LEU A 44 -10.52 0.79 10.34
N HIS A 45 -10.92 -0.48 10.27
CA HIS A 45 -11.96 -1.07 11.11
C HIS A 45 -11.41 -2.10 12.10
N ARG A 46 -12.05 -2.17 13.28
CA ARG A 46 -11.78 -3.18 14.31
C ARG A 46 -12.16 -4.56 13.75
N GLY A 47 -11.19 -5.45 13.60
CA GLY A 47 -11.38 -6.81 13.04
C GLY A 47 -10.49 -7.13 11.84
N VAL A 48 -9.69 -6.17 11.37
CA VAL A 48 -8.72 -6.38 10.30
C VAL A 48 -7.33 -6.61 10.88
N VAL A 49 -6.60 -7.59 10.33
CA VAL A 49 -5.24 -7.93 10.78
C VAL A 49 -4.25 -6.86 10.32
N ALA A 50 -3.75 -6.07 11.28
CA ALA A 50 -2.59 -5.19 11.07
C ALA A 50 -1.31 -6.03 10.97
N GLY A 51 -0.36 -5.60 10.15
CA GLY A 51 0.96 -6.24 10.09
C GLY A 51 1.85 -5.70 8.98
N THR A 52 3.16 -5.88 9.16
CA THR A 52 4.15 -5.61 8.12
C THR A 52 4.43 -6.90 7.37
N TYR A 53 4.26 -6.84 6.05
CA TYR A 53 4.46 -7.97 5.16
C TYR A 53 5.63 -7.68 4.22
N PRO A 54 6.45 -8.68 3.87
CA PRO A 54 7.57 -8.48 2.96
C PRO A 54 7.13 -8.26 1.51
N SER A 55 5.85 -8.50 1.19
CA SER A 55 5.30 -8.30 -0.16
C SER A 55 3.82 -7.95 -0.16
N LEU A 56 3.41 -7.16 -1.15
CA LEU A 56 2.03 -6.71 -1.34
C LEU A 56 1.05 -7.87 -1.51
N GLU A 57 1.43 -8.92 -2.24
CA GLU A 57 0.60 -10.10 -2.50
C GLU A 57 0.22 -10.82 -1.19
N ILE A 58 1.15 -10.89 -0.24
CA ILE A 58 0.95 -11.52 1.07
C ILE A 58 0.01 -10.65 1.92
N ALA A 59 0.25 -9.33 1.93
CA ALA A 59 -0.63 -8.38 2.60
C ALA A 59 -2.08 -8.45 2.08
N LYS A 60 -2.27 -8.48 0.74
CA LYS A 60 -3.59 -8.62 0.10
C LYS A 60 -4.25 -9.94 0.44
N SER A 61 -3.50 -11.04 0.42
CA SER A 61 -4.02 -12.37 0.74
C SER A 61 -4.46 -12.47 2.20
N ALA A 62 -3.68 -11.91 3.12
CA ALA A 62 -4.03 -11.87 4.55
C ALA A 62 -5.28 -11.03 4.81
N LEU A 63 -5.39 -9.87 4.17
CA LEU A 63 -6.60 -9.03 4.23
C LEU A 63 -7.83 -9.79 3.72
N ARG A 64 -7.73 -10.39 2.53
CA ARG A 64 -8.83 -11.17 1.93
C ARG A 64 -9.26 -12.35 2.83
N ALA A 65 -8.30 -13.03 3.46
CA ALA A 65 -8.57 -14.11 4.40
C ALA A 65 -9.29 -13.63 5.68
N GLY A 66 -8.94 -12.45 6.19
CA GLY A 66 -9.58 -11.86 7.37
C GLY A 66 -10.98 -11.29 7.12
N GLN A 67 -11.32 -10.93 5.87
CA GLN A 67 -12.57 -10.23 5.51
C GLN A 67 -13.59 -11.08 4.75
N GLY A 68 -13.26 -12.32 4.38
CA GLY A 68 -14.23 -13.25 3.77
C GLY A 68 -14.36 -13.20 2.25
N GLY A 69 -13.31 -12.76 1.54
CA GLY A 69 -13.16 -13.02 0.10
C GLY A 69 -13.48 -11.87 -0.86
N ASP A 70 -14.37 -10.95 -0.49
CA ASP A 70 -14.79 -9.82 -1.36
C ASP A 70 -14.14 -8.50 -0.92
N VAL A 71 -12.88 -8.33 -1.28
CA VAL A 71 -12.11 -7.11 -1.00
C VAL A 71 -11.39 -6.68 -2.26
N GLU A 72 -11.68 -5.47 -2.70
CA GLU A 72 -11.02 -4.83 -3.83
C GLU A 72 -9.87 -3.96 -3.32
N PHE A 73 -8.76 -3.91 -4.07
CA PHE A 73 -7.60 -3.10 -3.72
C PHE A 73 -7.38 -2.03 -4.78
N SER A 74 -7.56 -0.77 -4.40
CA SER A 74 -7.33 0.37 -5.28
C SER A 74 -6.02 1.07 -4.94
N ALA A 75 -5.17 1.33 -5.93
CA ALA A 75 -3.90 2.01 -5.75
C ALA A 75 -4.08 3.54 -5.82
N HIS A 76 -3.42 4.27 -4.92
CA HIS A 76 -3.36 5.73 -4.89
C HIS A 76 -1.92 6.23 -4.76
#